data_AF-K0NCK2-F1
#
_entry.id   AF-K0NCK2-F1
#
_cell.length_a   1.000
_cell.length_b   1.000
_cell.length_c   1.000
_cell.angle_alpha   90.00
_cell.angle_beta   90.00
_cell.angle_gamma   90.00
#
_symmetry.space_group_name_H-M   'P 1'
#
loop_
_entity.id
_entity.type
_entity.pdbx_description
1 polymer ?
#
loop_
_entity_poly.entity_id
_entity_poly.type
_entity_poly.pdbx_seq_one_letter_code
_entity_poly.pdbx_strand_id
1 'polypeptide(L)' 'MKTKMEMEQYIRAIAGTFILITLILGHFHSPYWLFFTAFVGLNLLQSAFTKFCPMENILEKLFHIPRK' A
#
# COMPACT_ATOMS: atom_id res chain seq x y z
N MET A 1 -18.27 -19.34 5.68
CA MET A 1 -17.85 -18.02 5.17
C MET A 1 -16.84 -17.42 6.15
N LYS A 2 -15.55 -17.40 5.83
CA LYS A 2 -14.51 -16.93 6.74
C LYS A 2 -14.29 -15.43 6.50
N THR A 3 -14.93 -14.59 7.30
CA THR A 3 -14.71 -13.14 7.32
C THR A 3 -13.42 -12.83 8.10
N LYS A 4 -12.27 -13.36 7.65
CA LYS A 4 -10.97 -12.81 8.02
C LYS A 4 -10.51 -11.98 6.83
N MET A 5 -10.53 -10.67 6.99
CA MET A 5 -9.79 -9.79 6.10
C MET A 5 -8.32 -10.22 6.17
N GLU A 6 -7.85 -10.90 5.13
CA GLU A 6 -6.45 -11.31 5.03
C GLU A 6 -5.59 -10.03 4.94
N MET A 7 -4.36 -10.04 5.50
CA MET A 7 -3.49 -8.85 5.49
C MET A 7 -3.33 -8.25 4.10
N GLU A 8 -3.25 -9.10 3.08
CA GLU A 8 -3.23 -8.74 1.67
C GLU A 8 -4.38 -7.80 1.25
N GLN A 9 -5.59 -8.00 1.80
CA GLN A 9 -6.76 -7.18 1.48
C GLN A 9 -6.65 -5.79 2.12
N TYR A 10 -6.18 -5.70 3.37
CA TYR A 10 -5.91 -4.42 4.03
C TYR A 10 -4.80 -3.65 3.30
N ILE A 11 -3.71 -4.32 2.93
CA ILE A 11 -2.60 -3.72 2.20
C ILE A 11 -3.07 -3.18 0.85
N ARG A 12 -3.85 -3.96 0.08
CA ARG A 12 -4.42 -3.50 -1.20
C ARG A 12 -5.35 -2.30 -1.04
N ALA A 13 -6.20 -2.29 -0.02
CA ALA A 13 -7.13 -1.19 0.24
C ALA A 13 -6.41 0.11 0.66
N ILE A 14 -5.43 0.01 1.56
CA ILE A 14 -4.63 1.15 2.02
C ILE A 14 -3.78 1.69 0.86
N ALA A 15 -3.10 0.81 0.13
CA ALA A 15 -2.30 1.18 -1.04
C ALA A 15 -3.13 1.89 -2.11
N GLY A 16 -4.29 1.34 -2.47
CA GLY A 16 -5.17 1.94 -3.47
C GLY A 16 -5.68 3.32 -3.05
N THR A 17 -6.06 3.47 -1.78
CA THR A 17 -6.50 4.76 -1.22
C THR A 17 -5.38 5.79 -1.27
N PHE A 18 -4.16 5.38 -0.89
CA PHE A 18 -2.99 6.24 -0.92
C PHE A 18 -2.68 6.68 -2.35
N ILE A 19 -2.69 5.77 -3.33
CA ILE A 19 -2.48 6.11 -4.74
C ILE A 19 -3.53 7.10 -5.25
N LEU A 20 -4.82 6.89 -4.96
CA LEU A 20 -5.88 7.81 -5.39
C LEU A 20 -5.73 9.21 -4.78
N ILE A 21 -5.44 9.29 -3.47
CA ILE A 21 -5.19 10.57 -2.79
C ILE A 21 -3.99 11.26 -3.43
N THR A 22 -2.89 10.53 -3.64
CA THR A 22 -1.65 11.10 -4.17
C THR A 22 -1.81 11.54 -5.64
N LEU A 23 -2.64 10.84 -6.42
CA LEU A 23 -2.96 11.18 -7.80
C LEU A 23 -3.79 12.47 -7.88
N ILE A 24 -4.81 12.61 -7.03
CA ILE A 24 -5.60 13.84 -6.93
C ILE A 24 -4.70 15.00 -6.51
N LEU A 25 -3.84 14.79 -5.51
CA LEU A 25 -2.92 15.82 -5.01
C LEU A 25 -1.86 16.21 -6.05
N GLY A 26 -1.36 15.25 -6.83
CA GLY A 26 -0.41 15.48 -7.92
C GLY A 26 -1.02 16.26 -9.08
N HIS A 27 -2.32 16.11 -9.33
CA HIS A 27 -3.04 16.93 -10.31
C HIS A 27 -3.22 18.38 -9.82
N PHE A 28 -3.51 18.58 -8.53
CA PHE A 28 -3.80 19.90 -7.97
C PHE A 28 -2.57 20.70 -7.54
N HIS A 29 -1.48 20.05 -7.09
CA HIS A 29 -0.34 20.74 -6.49
C HIS A 29 0.89 20.76 -7.40
N SER A 30 1.38 19.60 -7.84
CA SER A 30 2.52 19.52 -8.76
C SER A 30 2.75 18.08 -9.24
N PRO A 31 3.09 17.86 -10.53
CA PRO A 31 3.33 16.51 -11.07
C PRO A 31 4.49 15.76 -10.40
N TYR A 32 5.36 16.43 -9.63
CA TYR A 32 6.41 15.76 -8.85
C TYR A 32 5.86 14.76 -7.81
N TRP A 33 4.61 14.91 -7.34
CA TRP A 33 3.95 13.93 -6.46
C TRP A 33 3.69 12.57 -7.12
N LEU A 34 3.68 12.51 -8.45
CA LEU A 34 3.55 11.26 -9.20
C LEU A 34 4.80 10.38 -9.05
N PHE A 35 5.99 10.96 -8.89
CA PHE A 35 7.20 10.18 -8.61
C PHE A 35 7.11 9.44 -7.28
N PHE A 36 6.54 10.09 -6.26
CA PHE A 36 6.30 9.46 -4.96
C PHE A 36 5.25 8.34 -5.07
N THR A 37 4.17 8.59 -5.83
CA THR A 37 3.13 7.59 -6.11
C THR A 37 3.70 6.39 -6.87
N ALA A 38 4.54 6.64 -7.87
CA ALA A 38 5.21 5.62 -8.67
C ALA A 38 6.18 4.80 -7.80
N PHE A 39 6.94 5.45 -6.90
CA PHE A 39 7.81 4.76 -5.96
C PHE A 39 7.02 3.82 -5.04
N VAL A 40 5.95 4.31 -4.42
CA VAL A 40 5.07 3.50 -3.57
C VAL A 40 4.45 2.34 -4.36
N GLY A 41 3.94 2.62 -5.57
CA GLY A 41 3.36 1.61 -6.45
C GLY A 41 4.36 0.54 -6.90
N LEU A 42 5.61 0.91 -7.16
CA LEU A 42 6.67 0.00 -7.57
C LEU A 42 7.10 -0.92 -6.41
N ASN A 43 7.12 -0.40 -5.17
CA ASN A 43 7.33 -1.21 -3.97
C ASN A 43 6.18 -2.22 -3.74
N LEU A 44 4.93 -1.81 -4.02
CA LEU A 44 3.76 -2.71 -3.99
C LEU A 44 3.84 -3.79 -5.06
N LEU A 45 4.25 -3.42 -6.27
CA LEU A 45 4.41 -4.35 -7.38
C LEU A 45 5.53 -5.35 -7.06
N GLN A 46 6.66 -4.89 -6.53
CA GLN A 46 7.72 -5.75 -6.04
C GLN A 46 7.24 -6.67 -4.91
N SER A 47 6.40 -6.19 -4.00
CA SER A 47 5.79 -7.02 -2.94
C SER A 47 4.93 -8.15 -3.49
N ALA A 48 4.18 -7.92 -4.58
CA ALA A 48 3.37 -8.96 -5.20
C ALA A 48 4.20 -10.14 -5.73
N PHE A 49 5.44 -9.87 -6.15
CA PHE A 49 6.38 -10.91 -6.62
C PHE A 49 7.28 -11.49 -5.52
N THR A 50 7.70 -10.66 -4.56
CA THR A 50 8.75 -11.01 -3.58
C THR A 50 8.22 -11.29 -2.17
N LYS A 51 6.93 -11.04 -1.91
CA LYS A 51 6.28 -11.11 -0.58
C LYS A 51 6.98 -10.32 0.53
N PHE A 52 7.74 -9.30 0.13
CA PHE A 52 8.49 -8.42 1.03
C PHE A 52 7.85 -7.04 0.93
N CYS A 53 6.80 -6.79 1.72
CA CYS A 53 6.11 -5.50 1.74
C CYS A 53 6.52 -4.69 2.99
N PRO A 54 7.11 -3.49 2.85
CA PRO A 54 7.32 -2.61 4.00
C PRO A 54 5.98 -2.23 4.67
N MET A 55 4.88 -2.20 3.92
CA MET A 55 3.55 -1.90 4.45
C MET A 55 2.99 -3.03 5.33
N GLU A 56 3.37 -4.28 5.04
CA GLU A 56 3.02 -5.45 5.84
C GLU A 56 3.80 -5.44 7.16
N ASN A 57 5.09 -5.09 7.13
CA ASN A 57 5.88 -4.81 8.33
C ASN A 57 5.28 -3.67 9.18
N ILE A 58 4.74 -2.62 8.55
CA ILE A 58 4.06 -1.53 9.25
C ILE A 58 2.76 -2.02 9.88
N LEU A 59 1.93 -2.80 9.17
CA LEU A 59 0.70 -3.34 9.73
C LEU A 59 0.96 -4.33 10.88
N GLU A 60 1.98 -5.16 10.75
CA GLU A 60 2.41 -6.08 11.79
C GLU A 60 2.88 -5.32 13.04
N LYS A 61 3.73 -4.30 12.88
CA LYS A 61 4.24 -3.50 14.02
C LYS A 61 3.23 -2.54 14.63
N LEU A 62 2.41 -1.89 13.80
CA LEU A 62 1.52 -0.80 14.22
C LEU A 62 0.16 -1.32 14.69
N PHE A 63 -0.35 -2.39 14.08
CA PHE A 63 -1.66 -2.97 14.39
C PHE A 63 -1.61 -4.36 15.03
N HIS A 64 -0.42 -4.91 15.33
CA HIS A 64 -0.24 -6.26 15.90
C HIS A 64 -0.98 -7.37 15.12
N ILE A 65 -1.10 -7.21 13.79
CA ILE A 65 -1.77 -8.19 12.94
C ILE A 65 -0.78 -9.33 12.60
N PRO A 66 -1.09 -10.60 12.93
CA PRO A 66 -0.16 -11.70 12.70
C PRO A 66 0.01 -12.02 11.21
N ARG A 67 1.27 -12.04 10.74
CA ARG A 67 1.71 -12.66 9.48
C ARG A 67 1.41 -14.17 9.54
N LYS A 68 0.59 -14.67 8.63
CA LYS A 68 0.19 -16.09 8.59
C LYS A 68 0.90 -16.84 7.47
#